data_AF-A0A2V6RYU1-F1
#
_entry.id   AF-A0A2V6RYU1-F1
#
_cell.length_a   1.000
_cell.length_b   1.000
_cell.length_c   1.000
_cell.angle_alpha   90.00
_cell.angle_beta   90.00
_cell.angle_gamma   90.00
#
_symmetry.space_group_name_H-M   'P 1'
#
loop_
_entity.id
_entity.type
_entity.pdbx_description
1 polymer ?
#
loop_
_entity_poly.entity_id
_entity_poly.type
_entity_poly.pdbx_seq_one_letter_code
_entity_poly.pdbx_strand_id
1 'polypeptide(L)'
;MLGSLGAVVAGAVMLAGVASAHITPPVVLMSDRDAVVALLAGAQRFFVREVRLSPAEQAVIKRQTGWTPDEDFYRFYLGRDGQGRLVAGTIFVTEFTIHGPVRVAVSLGPDGKVRGAAVVELTEETYPWVKPLIDLDFARDYAGQDSRGHFHLSDRLGSLEAMPQFYGQVISGLIQRAALLFELGVLRRGDAS
;
A
#
# COMPACT_ATOMS: atom_id res chain seq x y z
N MET A 1 -17.59 -65.47 24.16
CA MET A 1 -17.51 -64.46 25.24
C MET A 1 -16.15 -63.81 25.16
N LEU A 2 -16.11 -62.46 25.10
CA LEU A 2 -14.93 -61.58 25.04
C LEU A 2 -14.11 -61.67 23.74
N GLY A 3 -13.70 -60.60 23.05
CA GLY A 3 -13.79 -59.17 23.31
C GLY A 3 -12.83 -58.49 22.32
N SER A 4 -13.36 -57.47 21.65
CA SER A 4 -12.73 -56.49 20.75
C SER A 4 -11.24 -56.16 20.97
N LEU A 5 -10.44 -56.18 19.89
CA LEU A 5 -9.16 -55.46 19.79
C LEU A 5 -9.36 -54.25 18.86
N GLY A 6 -9.34 -53.08 19.49
CA GLY A 6 -9.65 -51.79 18.89
C GLY A 6 -8.58 -51.30 17.92
N ALA A 7 -9.04 -50.66 16.85
CA ALA A 7 -8.23 -49.84 15.96
C ALA A 7 -7.80 -48.57 16.71
N VAL A 8 -6.49 -48.35 16.84
CA VAL A 8 -5.93 -47.07 17.25
C VAL A 8 -5.58 -46.30 15.98
N VAL A 9 -6.46 -45.40 15.57
CA VAL A 9 -6.16 -44.39 14.55
C VAL A 9 -5.31 -43.32 15.22
N ALA A 10 -4.02 -43.33 14.94
CA ALA A 10 -3.10 -42.27 15.34
C ALA A 10 -3.43 -40.99 14.53
N GLY A 11 -4.26 -40.12 15.11
CA GLY A 11 -4.45 -38.76 14.60
C GLY A 11 -3.23 -37.92 14.91
N ALA A 12 -2.41 -37.64 13.90
CA ALA A 12 -1.35 -36.64 14.00
C ALA A 12 -2.00 -35.25 14.10
N VAL A 13 -2.07 -34.71 15.32
CA VAL A 13 -2.41 -33.31 15.54
C VAL A 13 -1.21 -32.48 15.13
N MET A 14 -1.25 -31.92 13.92
CA MET A 14 -0.34 -30.87 13.50
C MET A 14 -0.59 -29.64 14.37
N LEU A 15 0.27 -29.43 15.37
CA LEU A 15 0.35 -28.18 16.12
C LEU A 15 0.77 -27.08 15.14
N ALA A 16 -0.20 -26.37 14.58
CA ALA A 16 0.05 -25.11 13.90
C ALA A 16 0.66 -24.15 14.94
N GLY A 17 1.95 -23.86 14.79
CA GLY A 17 2.63 -22.87 15.62
C GLY A 17 1.91 -21.54 15.49
N VAL A 18 1.39 -21.04 16.61
CA VAL A 18 0.88 -19.68 16.69
C VAL A 18 2.09 -18.77 16.49
N ALA A 19 2.23 -18.18 15.31
CA ALA A 19 3.20 -17.13 15.10
C ALA A 19 2.87 -16.03 16.11
N SER A 20 3.70 -15.91 17.15
CA SER A 20 3.59 -14.82 18.11
C SER A 20 3.94 -13.56 17.34
N ALA A 21 2.94 -12.77 16.99
CA ALA A 21 3.17 -11.43 16.50
C ALA A 21 3.75 -10.62 17.67
N HIS A 22 5.07 -10.52 17.75
CA HIS A 22 5.71 -9.60 18.68
C HIS A 22 5.31 -8.18 18.24
N ILE A 23 4.64 -7.46 19.13
CA ILE A 23 4.16 -6.10 18.86
C ILE A 23 5.36 -5.17 18.95
N THR A 24 5.94 -4.82 17.80
CA THR A 24 7.02 -3.84 17.72
C THR A 24 6.41 -2.43 17.65
N PRO A 25 6.91 -1.44 18.42
CA PRO A 25 6.33 -0.10 18.43
C PRO A 25 6.29 0.57 17.04
N PRO A 26 5.25 1.39 16.76
CA PRO A 26 5.18 2.13 15.51
C PRO A 26 6.19 3.28 15.52
N VAL A 27 6.80 3.51 14.36
CA VAL A 27 7.62 4.68 14.02
C VAL A 27 6.86 5.49 12.98
N VAL A 28 6.43 6.69 13.39
CA VAL A 28 5.80 7.66 12.49
C VAL A 28 6.90 8.52 11.87
N LEU A 29 7.11 8.37 10.56
CA LEU A 29 8.09 9.14 9.80
C LEU A 29 7.55 10.48 9.33
N MET A 30 6.24 10.55 9.08
CA MET A 30 5.55 11.75 8.62
C MET A 30 4.08 11.71 9.06
N SER A 31 3.55 12.82 9.54
CA SER A 31 2.12 12.90 9.87
C SER A 31 1.26 12.87 8.60
N ASP A 32 0.02 12.39 8.71
CA ASP A 32 -0.93 12.39 7.57
C ASP A 32 -1.12 13.81 7.00
N ARG A 33 -1.17 14.81 7.87
CA ARG A 33 -1.28 16.21 7.47
C ARG A 33 -0.08 16.64 6.63
N ASP A 34 1.13 16.36 7.10
CA ASP A 34 2.35 16.76 6.40
C ASP A 34 2.47 16.01 5.07
N ALA A 35 2.12 14.72 5.04
CA ALA A 35 2.07 13.93 3.82
C ALA A 35 1.10 14.53 2.81
N VAL A 36 -0.13 14.86 3.21
CA VAL A 36 -1.13 15.49 2.33
C VAL A 36 -0.64 16.85 1.82
N VAL A 37 -0.08 17.69 2.68
CA VAL A 37 0.42 19.02 2.27
C VAL A 37 1.60 18.90 1.30
N ALA A 38 2.55 18.02 1.57
CA ALA A 38 3.73 17.83 0.73
C ALA A 38 3.36 17.18 -0.62
N LEU A 39 2.57 16.11 -0.60
CA LEU A 39 2.20 15.34 -1.78
C LEU A 39 1.18 16.05 -2.69
N LEU A 40 0.45 17.04 -2.16
CA LEU A 40 -0.49 17.87 -2.91
C LEU A 40 0.01 19.30 -3.09
N ALA A 41 1.33 19.50 -3.08
CA ALA A 41 1.94 20.80 -3.32
C ALA A 41 1.38 21.46 -4.60
N GLY A 42 0.96 22.72 -4.46
CA GLY A 42 0.24 23.48 -5.48
C GLY A 42 -1.28 23.52 -5.29
N ALA A 43 -1.85 22.68 -4.42
CA ALA A 43 -3.25 22.78 -4.03
C ALA A 43 -3.50 23.99 -3.11
N GLN A 44 -4.65 24.62 -3.29
CA GLN A 44 -5.14 25.72 -2.45
C GLN A 44 -6.40 25.32 -1.68
N ARG A 45 -7.09 24.26 -2.13
CA ARG A 45 -8.32 23.73 -1.52
C ARG A 45 -8.21 22.22 -1.41
N PHE A 46 -8.63 21.68 -0.28
CA PHE A 46 -8.53 20.25 0.04
C PHE A 46 -9.91 19.65 0.29
N PHE A 47 -10.12 18.44 -0.19
CA PHE A 47 -11.37 17.69 -0.07
C PHE A 47 -11.07 16.24 0.29
N VAL A 48 -11.99 15.58 0.98
CA VAL A 48 -11.91 14.14 1.25
C VAL A 48 -12.99 13.44 0.44
N ARG A 49 -12.60 12.35 -0.24
CA ARG A 49 -13.49 11.48 -0.99
C ARG A 49 -13.35 10.06 -0.46
N GLU A 50 -14.46 9.52 0.03
CA GLU A 50 -14.56 8.11 0.40
C GLU A 50 -15.10 7.30 -0.78
N VAL A 51 -14.39 6.23 -1.12
CA VAL A 51 -14.72 5.33 -2.23
C VAL A 51 -15.00 3.95 -1.68
N ARG A 52 -16.22 3.47 -1.89
CA ARG A 52 -16.58 2.06 -1.71
C ARG A 52 -16.39 1.33 -3.03
N LEU A 53 -15.62 0.25 -3.01
CA LEU A 53 -15.42 -0.61 -4.17
C LEU A 53 -16.60 -1.57 -4.31
N SER A 54 -17.17 -1.66 -5.50
CA SER A 54 -18.07 -2.73 -5.89
C SER A 54 -17.35 -4.08 -5.95
N PRO A 55 -18.06 -5.20 -5.86
CA PRO A 55 -17.46 -6.53 -6.03
C PRO A 55 -16.72 -6.70 -7.36
N ALA A 56 -17.21 -6.05 -8.43
CA ALA A 56 -16.56 -6.08 -9.74
C ALA A 56 -15.20 -5.34 -9.73
N GLU A 57 -15.13 -4.17 -9.09
CA GLU A 57 -13.88 -3.41 -8.94
C GLU A 57 -12.86 -4.17 -8.07
N GLN A 58 -13.32 -4.79 -6.97
CA GLN A 58 -12.46 -5.65 -6.13
C GLN A 58 -11.88 -6.82 -6.93
N ALA A 59 -12.70 -7.48 -7.76
CA ALA A 59 -12.26 -8.58 -8.61
C ALA A 59 -11.25 -8.15 -9.69
N VAL A 60 -11.35 -6.91 -10.20
CA VAL A 60 -10.35 -6.33 -11.11
C VAL A 60 -9.01 -6.18 -10.39
N ILE A 61 -9.00 -5.55 -9.21
CA ILE A 61 -7.78 -5.34 -8.43
C ILE A 61 -7.12 -6.68 -8.07
N LYS A 62 -7.89 -7.64 -7.58
CA LYS A 62 -7.41 -8.99 -7.23
C LYS A 62 -6.74 -9.70 -8.39
N ARG A 63 -7.34 -9.62 -9.58
CA ARG A 63 -6.79 -10.24 -10.78
C ARG A 63 -5.48 -9.58 -11.24
N GLN A 64 -5.34 -8.27 -11.04
CA GLN A 64 -4.15 -7.53 -11.49
C GLN A 64 -2.98 -7.61 -10.51
N THR A 65 -3.26 -7.70 -9.21
CA THR A 65 -2.25 -7.55 -8.15
C THR A 65 -2.12 -8.77 -7.25
N GLY A 66 -3.06 -9.73 -7.32
CA GLY A 66 -3.20 -10.81 -6.34
C GLY A 66 -3.79 -10.36 -4.99
N TRP A 67 -3.82 -9.05 -4.70
CA TRP A 67 -4.34 -8.49 -3.46
C TRP A 67 -5.86 -8.35 -3.49
N THR A 68 -6.53 -8.74 -2.41
CA THR A 68 -7.98 -8.55 -2.25
C THR A 68 -8.21 -7.30 -1.39
N PRO A 69 -8.82 -6.23 -1.95
CA PRO A 69 -9.24 -5.07 -1.17
C PRO A 69 -10.26 -5.50 -0.10
N ASP A 70 -10.00 -5.17 1.15
CA ASP A 70 -10.78 -5.60 2.32
C ASP A 70 -11.33 -4.44 3.17
N GLU A 71 -10.87 -3.21 2.91
CA GLU A 71 -11.43 -2.02 3.55
C GLU A 71 -12.86 -1.71 3.08
N ASP A 72 -13.70 -1.24 4.01
CA ASP A 72 -15.08 -0.81 3.74
C ASP A 72 -15.13 0.38 2.76
N PHE A 73 -14.16 1.28 2.87
CA PHE A 73 -13.97 2.41 1.97
C PHE A 73 -12.50 2.85 1.95
N TYR A 74 -12.09 3.43 0.83
CA TYR A 74 -10.77 4.04 0.63
C TYR A 74 -10.91 5.55 0.63
N ARG A 75 -10.07 6.24 1.42
CA ARG A 75 -10.07 7.70 1.53
C ARG A 75 -9.03 8.31 0.59
N PHE A 76 -9.49 9.20 -0.28
CA PHE A 76 -8.65 10.07 -1.08
C PHE A 76 -8.73 11.50 -0.58
N TYR A 77 -7.57 12.11 -0.38
CA TYR A 77 -7.41 13.53 -0.13
C TYR A 77 -7.15 14.22 -1.47
N LEU A 78 -8.07 15.04 -1.94
CA LEU A 78 -8.00 15.70 -3.24
C LEU A 78 -7.58 17.16 -3.06
N GLY A 79 -6.54 17.57 -3.78
CA GLY A 79 -6.05 18.94 -3.80
C GLY A 79 -6.46 19.63 -5.10
N ARG A 80 -7.11 20.79 -5.00
CA ARG A 80 -7.51 21.61 -6.15
C ARG A 80 -6.82 22.98 -6.12
N ASP A 81 -6.52 23.52 -7.30
CA ASP A 81 -5.92 24.86 -7.45
C ASP A 81 -6.96 25.98 -7.25
N GLY A 82 -6.53 27.24 -7.40
CA GLY A 82 -7.39 28.42 -7.26
C GLY A 82 -8.52 28.51 -8.31
N GLN A 83 -8.41 27.79 -9.42
CA GLN A 83 -9.44 27.69 -10.46
C GLN A 83 -10.36 26.48 -10.24
N GLY A 84 -10.13 25.70 -9.18
CA GLY A 84 -10.90 24.50 -8.87
C GLY A 84 -10.46 23.27 -9.66
N ARG A 85 -9.35 23.31 -10.42
CA ARG A 85 -8.85 22.14 -11.16
C ARG A 85 -8.11 21.19 -10.23
N LEU A 86 -8.25 19.88 -10.45
CA LEU A 86 -7.54 18.88 -9.68
C LEU A 86 -6.02 18.99 -9.92
N VAL A 87 -5.27 19.20 -8.84
CA VAL A 87 -3.80 19.19 -8.83
C VAL A 87 -3.29 17.74 -8.68
N ALA A 88 -3.86 17.01 -7.72
CA ALA A 88 -3.59 15.60 -7.45
C ALA A 88 -4.58 15.06 -6.41
N GLY A 89 -4.63 13.73 -6.27
CA GLY A 89 -5.19 13.06 -5.12
C GLY A 89 -4.12 12.27 -4.36
N THR A 90 -4.26 12.16 -3.05
CA THR A 90 -3.40 11.33 -2.20
C THR A 90 -4.22 10.28 -1.48
N ILE A 91 -3.71 9.05 -1.44
CA ILE A 91 -4.28 7.92 -0.67
C ILE A 91 -3.19 7.32 0.22
N PHE A 92 -3.61 6.77 1.35
CA PHE A 92 -2.76 6.00 2.24
C PHE A 92 -3.12 4.52 2.11
N VAL A 93 -2.12 3.67 1.92
CA VAL A 93 -2.29 2.22 1.79
C VAL A 93 -1.30 1.53 2.72
N THR A 94 -1.76 0.48 3.41
CA THR A 94 -0.96 -0.27 4.39
C THR A 94 -0.82 -1.72 3.94
N GLU A 95 0.36 -2.29 4.14
CA GLU A 95 0.58 -3.74 4.09
C GLU A 95 0.93 -4.24 5.49
N PHE A 96 0.32 -5.35 5.91
CA PHE A 96 0.63 -6.01 7.17
C PHE A 96 1.56 -7.18 6.91
N THR A 97 2.84 -7.01 7.26
CA THR A 97 3.85 -8.07 7.14
C THR A 97 4.01 -8.83 8.47
N ILE A 98 4.71 -9.95 8.43
CA ILE A 98 5.12 -10.70 9.64
C ILE A 98 5.94 -9.83 10.61
N HIS A 99 6.68 -8.83 10.12
CA HIS A 99 7.50 -7.93 10.93
C HIS A 99 6.78 -6.62 11.31
N GLY A 100 5.49 -6.53 10.98
CA GLY A 100 4.64 -5.38 11.27
C GLY A 100 4.16 -4.62 10.02
N PRO A 101 3.28 -3.61 10.24
CA PRO A 101 2.71 -2.83 9.16
C PRO A 101 3.73 -1.88 8.52
N VAL A 102 3.55 -1.63 7.21
CA VAL A 102 4.19 -0.53 6.49
C VAL A 102 3.11 0.25 5.76
N ARG A 103 3.03 1.55 6.03
CA ARG A 103 2.03 2.46 5.46
C ARG A 103 2.68 3.49 4.56
N VAL A 104 2.13 3.64 3.37
CA VAL A 104 2.63 4.52 2.32
C VAL A 104 1.54 5.52 1.93
N ALA A 105 1.89 6.80 1.84
CA ALA A 105 1.09 7.82 1.18
C ALA A 105 1.53 7.96 -0.27
N VAL A 106 0.60 7.97 -1.21
CA VAL A 106 0.88 8.03 -2.66
C VAL A 106 0.09 9.17 -3.28
N SER A 107 0.76 10.03 -4.06
CA SER A 107 0.15 11.12 -4.83
C SER A 107 -0.06 10.70 -6.27
N LEU A 108 -1.26 10.91 -6.80
CA LEU A 108 -1.66 10.60 -8.16
C LEU A 108 -2.16 11.89 -8.84
N GLY A 109 -1.63 12.16 -10.04
CA GLY A 109 -2.07 13.27 -10.88
C GLY A 109 -3.50 13.07 -11.39
N PRO A 110 -4.10 14.12 -11.99
CA PRO A 110 -5.43 14.03 -12.59
C PRO A 110 -5.50 13.04 -13.77
N ASP A 111 -4.35 12.64 -14.33
CA ASP A 111 -4.20 11.61 -15.35
C ASP A 111 -3.98 10.19 -14.78
N GLY A 112 -3.98 10.05 -13.45
CA GLY A 112 -3.77 8.79 -12.74
C GLY A 112 -2.31 8.37 -12.61
N LYS A 113 -1.36 9.21 -13.04
CA LYS A 113 0.06 8.92 -12.91
C LYS A 113 0.57 9.24 -11.52
N VAL A 114 1.45 8.41 -10.99
CA VAL A 114 2.12 8.66 -9.72
C VAL A 114 2.95 9.94 -9.83
N ARG A 115 2.75 10.87 -8.88
CA ARG A 115 3.55 12.09 -8.74
C ARG A 115 4.63 11.97 -7.67
N GLY A 116 4.41 11.08 -6.70
CA GLY A 116 5.33 10.82 -5.61
C GLY A 116 4.71 9.87 -4.59
N ALA A 117 5.55 9.35 -3.69
CA ALA A 117 5.14 8.48 -2.60
C ALA A 117 6.05 8.71 -1.39
N ALA A 118 5.54 8.44 -0.19
CA ALA A 118 6.29 8.52 1.05
C ALA A 118 5.88 7.39 1.98
N VAL A 119 6.85 6.73 2.61
CA VAL A 119 6.55 5.86 3.76
C VAL A 119 6.28 6.77 4.95
N VAL A 120 5.08 6.66 5.52
CA VAL A 120 4.62 7.57 6.60
C VAL A 120 4.67 6.92 7.97
N GLU A 121 4.51 5.60 8.02
CA GLU A 121 4.50 4.84 9.26
C GLU A 121 4.98 3.41 9.00
N LEU A 122 5.77 2.89 9.93
CA LEU A 122 6.27 1.52 9.94
C LEU A 122 6.58 1.11 11.39
N THR A 123 7.31 0.02 11.64
CA THR A 123 7.71 -0.40 13.00
C THR A 123 9.20 -0.18 13.28
N GLU A 124 9.60 -0.12 14.55
CA GLU A 124 11.03 -0.04 14.92
C GLU A 124 11.87 -1.18 14.30
N GLU A 125 11.30 -2.38 14.16
CA GLU A 125 11.94 -3.54 13.53
C GLU A 125 12.14 -3.36 12.03
N THR A 126 11.16 -2.76 11.34
CA THR A 126 11.22 -2.59 9.89
C THR A 126 11.96 -1.35 9.45
N TYR A 127 12.13 -0.36 10.34
CA TYR A 127 12.80 0.90 10.04
C TYR A 127 14.19 0.73 9.40
N PRO A 128 15.11 -0.10 9.94
CA PRO A 128 16.45 -0.26 9.38
C PRO A 128 16.45 -0.86 7.97
N TRP A 129 15.41 -1.64 7.60
CA TRP A 129 15.30 -2.23 6.27
C TRP A 129 14.66 -1.28 5.26
N VAL A 130 13.75 -0.41 5.71
CA VAL A 130 13.08 0.57 4.85
C VAL A 130 13.93 1.83 4.66
N LYS A 131 14.73 2.22 5.67
CA LYS A 131 15.53 3.46 5.63
C LYS A 131 16.44 3.56 4.38
N PRO A 132 17.18 2.52 3.94
CA PRO A 132 17.99 2.60 2.72
C PRO A 132 17.16 2.94 1.47
N LEU A 133 15.92 2.46 1.38
CA LEU A 133 15.02 2.79 0.27
C LEU A 133 14.63 4.27 0.30
N ILE A 134 14.36 4.80 1.49
CA ILE A 134 14.03 6.22 1.70
C ILE A 134 15.24 7.11 1.37
N ASP A 135 16.44 6.76 1.87
CA ASP A 135 17.67 7.50 1.61
C ASP A 135 18.00 7.55 0.10
N LEU A 136 17.60 6.50 -0.62
CA LEU A 136 17.71 6.40 -2.06
C LEU A 136 16.49 6.96 -2.80
N ASP A 137 15.55 7.67 -2.18
CA ASP A 137 14.42 8.27 -2.91
C ASP A 137 13.69 7.24 -3.81
N PHE A 138 13.26 6.11 -3.22
CA PHE A 138 12.61 5.01 -3.95
C PHE A 138 11.43 5.48 -4.83
N ALA A 139 10.71 6.53 -4.40
CA ALA A 139 9.49 6.99 -5.05
C ALA A 139 9.74 7.54 -6.46
N ARG A 140 10.96 8.04 -6.73
CA ARG A 140 11.34 8.58 -8.04
C ARG A 140 11.16 7.57 -9.17
N ASP A 141 11.39 6.30 -8.90
CA ASP A 141 11.35 5.24 -9.93
C ASP A 141 9.92 4.96 -10.42
N TYR A 142 8.92 5.41 -9.67
CA TYR A 142 7.50 5.23 -9.98
C TYR A 142 6.83 6.48 -10.52
N ALA A 143 7.49 7.65 -10.46
CA ALA A 143 6.91 8.88 -10.96
C ALA A 143 6.57 8.78 -12.47
N GLY A 144 5.36 9.18 -12.83
CA GLY A 144 4.84 9.08 -14.21
C GLY A 144 4.26 7.71 -14.58
N GLN A 145 4.37 6.68 -13.73
CA GLN A 145 3.72 5.40 -13.94
C GLN A 145 2.21 5.50 -13.64
N ASP A 146 1.38 4.89 -14.48
CA ASP A 146 -0.04 4.69 -14.18
C ASP A 146 -0.27 3.30 -13.56
N SER A 147 -1.53 2.92 -13.34
CA SER A 147 -1.92 1.64 -12.77
C SER A 147 -1.45 0.39 -13.54
N ARG A 148 -1.10 0.53 -14.82
CA ARG A 148 -0.58 -0.52 -15.71
C ARG A 148 0.94 -0.44 -15.89
N GLY A 149 1.58 0.51 -15.23
CA GLY A 149 3.02 0.72 -15.27
C GLY A 149 3.83 -0.40 -14.60
N HIS A 150 5.14 -0.19 -14.57
CA HIS A 150 6.08 -1.15 -14.00
C HIS A 150 6.35 -0.84 -12.52
N PHE A 151 5.85 -1.69 -11.62
CA PHE A 151 6.03 -1.56 -10.17
C PHE A 151 6.95 -2.62 -9.59
N HIS A 152 8.11 -2.79 -10.23
CA HIS A 152 9.17 -3.64 -9.74
C HIS A 152 10.25 -2.82 -9.03
N LEU A 153 11.05 -3.48 -8.21
CA LEU A 153 12.22 -2.85 -7.63
C LEU A 153 13.22 -2.54 -8.76
N SER A 154 13.68 -1.29 -8.84
CA SER A 154 14.66 -0.88 -9.86
C SER A 154 16.03 -1.50 -9.58
N ASP A 155 16.85 -1.68 -10.63
CA ASP A 155 18.22 -2.21 -10.50
C ASP A 155 19.07 -1.37 -9.52
N ARG A 156 18.77 -0.08 -9.42
CA ARG A 156 19.38 0.87 -8.48
C ARG A 156 19.21 0.43 -7.02
N LEU A 157 18.07 -0.15 -6.70
CA LEU A 157 17.74 -0.68 -5.38
C LEU A 157 18.01 -2.21 -5.29
N GLY A 158 18.28 -2.87 -6.41
CA GLY A 158 18.55 -4.31 -6.50
C GLY A 158 19.91 -4.75 -5.95
N SER A 159 20.77 -3.83 -5.52
CA SER A 159 22.04 -4.14 -4.84
C SER A 159 21.93 -4.16 -3.31
N LEU A 160 20.76 -3.81 -2.77
CA LEU A 160 20.53 -3.82 -1.32
C LEU A 160 20.47 -5.24 -0.76
N GLU A 161 20.57 -5.37 0.56
CA GLU A 161 20.37 -6.66 1.24
C GLU A 161 18.93 -7.19 1.06
N ALA A 162 18.74 -8.46 1.37
CA ALA A 162 17.47 -9.17 1.13
C ALA A 162 16.26 -8.50 1.80
N MET A 163 16.38 -8.01 3.03
CA MET A 163 15.26 -7.38 3.76
C MET A 163 14.86 -6.02 3.17
N PRO A 164 15.79 -5.09 2.90
CA PRO A 164 15.47 -3.90 2.11
C PRO A 164 14.85 -4.21 0.74
N GLN A 165 15.33 -5.23 0.02
CA GLN A 165 14.72 -5.60 -1.27
C GLN A 165 13.28 -6.09 -1.09
N PHE A 166 13.03 -6.94 -0.10
CA PHE A 166 11.69 -7.40 0.24
C PHE A 166 10.75 -6.23 0.54
N TYR A 167 11.17 -5.28 1.38
CA TYR A 167 10.36 -4.08 1.66
C TYR A 167 10.22 -3.16 0.45
N GLY A 168 11.21 -3.12 -0.44
CA GLY A 168 11.10 -2.43 -1.72
C GLY A 168 9.98 -2.99 -2.59
N GLN A 169 9.84 -4.32 -2.64
CA GLN A 169 8.74 -4.98 -3.35
C GLN A 169 7.38 -4.75 -2.67
N VAL A 170 7.33 -4.77 -1.34
CA VAL A 170 6.11 -4.43 -0.57
C VAL A 170 5.66 -3.00 -0.90
N ILE A 171 6.58 -2.04 -0.81
CA ILE A 171 6.31 -0.63 -1.06
C ILE A 171 5.91 -0.40 -2.52
N SER A 172 6.60 -1.00 -3.50
CA SER A 172 6.23 -0.87 -4.91
C SER A 172 4.84 -1.42 -5.19
N GLY A 173 4.49 -2.55 -4.56
CA GLY A 173 3.13 -3.12 -4.60
C GLY A 173 2.08 -2.19 -4.03
N LEU A 174 2.36 -1.53 -2.89
CA LEU A 174 1.46 -0.53 -2.30
C LEU A 174 1.22 0.67 -3.24
N ILE A 175 2.26 1.14 -3.93
CA ILE A 175 2.13 2.23 -4.92
C ILE A 175 1.26 1.79 -6.11
N GLN A 176 1.44 0.57 -6.61
CA GLN A 176 0.59 0.03 -7.67
C GLN A 176 -0.88 -0.04 -7.23
N ARG A 177 -1.14 -0.55 -6.03
CA ARG A 177 -2.49 -0.63 -5.46
C ARG A 177 -3.12 0.75 -5.36
N ALA A 178 -2.37 1.77 -4.89
CA ALA A 178 -2.83 3.15 -4.85
C ALA A 178 -3.22 3.70 -6.23
N ALA A 179 -2.40 3.45 -7.26
CA ALA A 179 -2.70 3.87 -8.64
C ALA A 179 -3.97 3.20 -9.18
N LEU A 180 -4.16 1.89 -8.91
CA LEU A 180 -5.37 1.15 -9.29
C LEU A 180 -6.62 1.63 -8.56
N LEU A 181 -6.51 1.87 -7.25
CA LEU A 181 -7.59 2.42 -6.44
C LEU A 181 -8.01 3.80 -6.97
N PHE A 182 -7.05 4.65 -7.35
CA PHE A 182 -7.33 5.97 -7.90
C PHE A 182 -7.99 5.91 -9.28
N GLU A 183 -7.53 5.03 -10.17
CA GLU A 183 -8.15 4.83 -11.48
C GLU A 183 -9.63 4.44 -11.35
N LEU A 184 -9.92 3.44 -10.51
CA LEU A 184 -11.28 2.91 -10.34
C LEU A 184 -12.16 3.84 -9.50
N GLY A 185 -11.60 4.40 -8.44
CA GLY A 185 -12.32 5.15 -7.41
C GLY A 185 -12.51 6.63 -7.70
N VAL A 186 -11.64 7.23 -8.52
CA VAL A 186 -11.67 8.68 -8.80
C VAL A 186 -11.84 8.93 -10.29
N LEU A 187 -10.96 8.39 -11.13
CA LEU A 187 -10.95 8.72 -12.57
C LEU A 187 -12.20 8.22 -13.29
N ARG A 188 -12.49 6.92 -13.20
CA ARG A 188 -13.64 6.31 -13.88
C ARG A 188 -14.99 6.80 -13.37
N ARG A 189 -15.01 7.44 -12.20
CA ARG A 189 -16.21 8.03 -11.60
C ARG A 189 -16.40 9.50 -11.98
N GLY A 190 -15.47 10.08 -12.75
CA GLY A 190 -15.54 11.47 -13.21
C GLY A 190 -15.13 12.52 -12.18
N ASP A 191 -14.58 12.10 -11.03
CA ASP A 191 -14.26 12.97 -9.89
C ASP A 191 -12.98 13.81 -10.12
N ALA A 192 -12.22 13.52 -11.19
CA ALA A 192 -11.06 14.28 -11.62
C ALA A 192 -11.37 15.48 -12.52
N SER A 193 -12.63 15.62 -12.93
CA SER A 193 -13.13 16.74 -13.74
C SER A 193 -13.31 18.03 -12.93
#